data_AF-A0AAW8F638-F1
#
_entry.id   AF-A0AAW8F638-F1
#
_cell.length_a   1.000
_cell.length_b   1.000
_cell.length_c   1.000
_cell.angle_alpha   90.00
_cell.angle_beta   90.00
_cell.angle_gamma   90.00
#
_symmetry.space_group_name_H-M   'P 1'
#
loop_
_entity.id
_entity.type
_entity.pdbx_description
1 polymer ?
#
loop_
_entity_poly.entity_id
_entity_poly.type
_entity_poly.pdbx_seq_one_letter_code
_entity_poly.pdbx_strand_id
1 'polypeptide(L)'
;MEAELIALAATGATTFVQQMAADSWAQARDRIVSFLSRHRGSEENLVEGELETSRGELVAAMQVGDEQTALDVEAEWRTRLRRTLLAHPDAATELRAILDDLAPQARDDQGMDVHNTISGGVQHGPVIQAGHVGTLNFGTGSGLS
;
A
#
# COMPACT_ATOMS: atom_id res chain seq x y z
N MET A 1 6.30 -20.42 0.87
CA MET A 1 7.19 -19.59 1.71
C MET A 1 7.77 -18.40 0.93
N GLU A 2 8.76 -18.54 0.05
CA GLU A 2 9.35 -17.37 -0.65
C GLU A 2 8.34 -16.59 -1.52
N ALA A 3 7.52 -17.28 -2.32
CA ALA A 3 6.48 -16.66 -3.13
C ALA A 3 5.45 -15.87 -2.30
N GLU A 4 5.15 -16.33 -1.08
CA GLU A 4 4.23 -15.64 -0.16
C GLU A 4 4.86 -14.38 0.43
N LEU A 5 6.17 -14.39 0.71
CA LEU A 5 6.91 -13.20 1.15
C LEU A 5 7.02 -12.16 0.03
N ILE A 6 7.19 -12.61 -1.22
CA ILE A 6 7.20 -11.73 -2.40
C ILE A 6 5.82 -11.09 -2.59
N ALA A 7 4.75 -11.87 -2.49
CA ALA A 7 3.39 -11.36 -2.57
C ALA A 7 3.10 -10.35 -1.44
N LEU A 8 3.48 -10.67 -0.20
CA LEU A 8 3.32 -9.78 0.93
C LEU A 8 4.11 -8.47 0.77
N ALA A 9 5.33 -8.53 0.24
CA ALA A 9 6.12 -7.34 -0.06
C ALA A 9 5.48 -6.47 -1.15
N ALA A 10 4.84 -7.08 -2.15
CA ALA A 10 4.11 -6.35 -3.18
C ALA A 10 2.88 -5.65 -2.59
N THR A 11 2.01 -6.39 -1.90
CA THR A 11 0.84 -5.82 -1.20
C THR A 11 1.25 -4.71 -0.24
N GLY A 12 2.30 -4.93 0.56
CA GLY A 12 2.77 -3.95 1.52
C GLY A 12 3.26 -2.66 0.88
N ALA A 13 3.97 -2.75 -0.25
CA ALA A 13 4.43 -1.57 -0.98
C ALA A 13 3.27 -0.75 -1.55
N THR A 14 2.29 -1.42 -2.17
CA THR A 14 1.10 -0.76 -2.70
C THR A 14 0.31 -0.05 -1.59
N THR A 15 0.09 -0.71 -0.44
CA THR A 15 -0.59 -0.09 0.71
C THR A 15 0.21 1.08 1.29
N PHE A 16 1.54 0.98 1.35
CA PHE A 16 2.37 2.08 1.85
C PHE A 16 2.28 3.31 0.95
N VAL A 17 2.34 3.15 -0.37
CA VAL A 17 2.19 4.27 -1.32
C VAL A 17 0.79 4.90 -1.20
N GLN A 18 -0.26 4.10 -1.04
CA GLN A 18 -1.60 4.62 -0.80
C GLN A 18 -1.68 5.43 0.51
N GLN A 19 -1.06 4.95 1.59
CA GLN A 19 -1.04 5.67 2.87
C GLN A 19 -0.15 6.92 2.84
N MET A 20 0.92 6.96 2.03
CA MET A 20 1.74 8.16 1.83
C MET A 20 0.96 9.31 1.20
N ALA A 21 0.01 8.97 0.33
CA ALA A 21 -0.91 9.92 -0.31
C ALA A 21 -2.09 10.32 0.60
N ALA A 22 -2.32 9.61 1.71
CA ALA A 22 -3.41 9.88 2.64
C ALA A 22 -3.04 10.97 3.66
N ASP A 23 -4.03 11.74 4.12
CA ASP A 23 -3.86 12.72 5.20
C ASP A 23 -3.42 12.09 6.53
N SER A 24 -3.71 10.79 6.74
CA SER A 24 -3.33 10.03 7.93
C SER A 24 -1.89 9.48 7.89
N TRP A 25 -1.09 9.85 6.89
CA TRP A 25 0.29 9.38 6.69
C TRP A 25 1.15 9.44 7.95
N ALA A 26 1.09 10.53 8.72
CA ALA A 26 1.97 10.70 9.89
C ALA A 26 1.84 9.56 10.89
N GLN A 27 0.61 9.07 11.14
CA GLN A 27 0.37 7.96 12.05
C GLN A 27 0.84 6.62 11.47
N ALA A 28 0.70 6.43 10.15
CA ALA A 28 1.19 5.24 9.47
C ALA A 28 2.73 5.18 9.46
N ARG A 29 3.37 6.32 9.18
CA ARG A 29 4.81 6.48 9.10
C ARG A 29 5.50 6.03 10.38
N ASP A 30 5.06 6.50 11.55
CA ASP A 30 5.72 6.18 12.81
C ASP A 30 5.74 4.67 13.09
N ARG A 31 4.67 3.94 12.72
CA ARG A 31 4.63 2.47 12.82
C ARG A 31 5.58 1.79 11.84
N ILE A 32 5.63 2.28 10.60
CA ILE A 32 6.49 1.73 9.54
C ILE A 32 7.97 1.97 9.87
N VAL A 33 8.31 3.15 10.40
CA VAL A 33 9.66 3.49 10.88
C VAL A 33 10.09 2.50 11.96
N SER A 34 9.26 2.31 12.99
CA SER A 34 9.58 1.38 14.08
C SER A 34 9.81 -0.06 13.58
N PHE A 35 8.98 -0.53 12.65
CA PHE A 35 9.12 -1.84 12.01
C PHE A 35 10.44 -1.97 11.24
N LEU A 36 10.71 -1.04 10.32
CA LEU A 36 11.88 -1.11 9.44
C LEU A 36 13.19 -0.92 10.22
N SER A 37 13.24 -0.01 11.18
CA SER A 37 14.41 0.20 12.03
C SER A 37 14.75 -1.03 12.84
N ARG A 38 13.74 -1.71 13.40
CA ARG A 38 13.92 -2.98 14.13
C ARG A 38 14.49 -4.08 13.24
N HIS A 39 13.98 -4.26 12.03
CA HIS A 39 14.36 -5.38 11.16
C HIS A 39 15.55 -5.09 10.23
N ARG A 40 15.91 -3.82 10.00
CA ARG A 40 17.14 -3.45 9.27
C ARG A 40 18.30 -3.07 10.17
N GLY A 41 18.09 -2.93 11.48
CA GLY A 41 19.10 -2.40 12.39
C GLY A 41 19.54 -0.98 12.02
N SER A 42 18.65 -0.19 11.42
CA SER A 42 18.89 1.20 11.00
C SER A 42 18.25 2.16 12.00
N GLU A 43 18.82 3.35 12.15
CA GLU A 43 18.26 4.38 13.03
C GLU A 43 16.89 4.84 12.53
N GLU A 44 15.95 5.09 13.45
CA GLU A 44 14.59 5.55 13.13
C GLU A 44 14.59 6.83 12.30
N ASN A 45 15.47 7.78 12.61
CA ASN A 45 15.60 9.02 11.85
C ASN A 45 16.04 8.81 10.39
N LEU A 46 16.87 7.79 10.13
CA LEU A 46 17.29 7.48 8.75
C LEU A 46 16.12 6.94 7.96
N VAL A 47 15.40 5.97 8.54
CA VAL A 47 14.22 5.36 7.92
C VAL A 47 13.10 6.39 7.71
N GLU A 48 12.87 7.26 8.69
CA GLU A 48 11.90 8.36 8.58
C GLU A 48 12.25 9.30 7.43
N GLY A 49 13.51 9.70 7.31
CA GLY A 49 13.99 10.55 6.22
C GLY A 49 13.82 9.92 4.83
N GLU A 50 14.07 8.62 4.70
CA GLU A 50 13.82 7.89 3.45
C GLU A 50 12.32 7.86 3.10
N LEU A 51 11.46 7.59 4.08
CA LEU A 51 10.01 7.56 3.88
C LEU A 51 9.45 8.95 3.49
N GLU A 52 9.91 10.02 4.14
CA GLU A 52 9.47 11.38 3.84
C GLU A 52 10.00 11.87 2.47
N THR A 53 11.21 11.44 2.08
CA THR A 53 11.74 11.70 0.74
C THR A 53 10.86 11.06 -0.34
N SER A 54 10.58 9.75 -0.21
CA SER A 54 9.70 9.05 -1.15
C SER A 54 8.29 9.64 -1.20
N ARG A 55 7.75 10.09 -0.05
CA ARG A 55 6.46 10.78 -0.03
C ARG A 55 6.51 12.10 -0.77
N GLY A 56 7.58 12.89 -0.61
CA GLY A 56 7.76 14.14 -1.34
C GLY A 56 7.75 13.94 -2.86
N GLU A 57 8.46 12.90 -3.33
CA GLU A 57 8.48 12.50 -4.75
C GLU A 57 7.10 12.05 -5.23
N LEU A 58 6.41 11.21 -4.46
CA LEU A 58 5.07 10.72 -4.77
C LEU A 58 4.06 11.88 -4.86
N VAL A 59 4.05 12.79 -3.88
CA VAL A 59 3.13 13.94 -3.86
C VAL A 59 3.42 14.85 -5.06
N ALA A 60 4.69 15.11 -5.37
CA ALA A 60 5.07 15.90 -6.54
C ALA A 60 4.58 15.24 -7.84
N ALA A 61 4.77 13.92 -7.98
CA ALA A 61 4.30 13.15 -9.12
C ALA A 61 2.78 13.20 -9.28
N MET A 62 2.02 13.03 -8.19
CA MET A 62 0.56 13.13 -8.21
C MET A 62 0.06 14.50 -8.66
N GLN A 63 0.74 15.58 -8.26
CA GLN A 63 0.35 16.94 -8.66
C GLN A 63 0.52 17.21 -10.15
N VAL A 64 1.48 16.55 -10.79
CA VAL A 64 1.74 16.68 -12.23
C VAL A 64 1.10 15.55 -13.07
N GLY A 65 0.42 14.60 -12.42
CA GLY A 65 -0.18 13.43 -13.07
C GLY A 65 0.84 12.42 -13.58
N ASP A 66 2.03 12.35 -12.97
CA ASP A 66 3.09 11.43 -13.36
C ASP A 66 2.93 10.07 -12.67
N GLU A 67 2.10 9.21 -13.27
CA GLU A 67 1.88 7.84 -12.80
C GLU A 67 3.15 6.98 -12.82
N GLN A 68 4.11 7.29 -13.69
CA GLN A 68 5.34 6.52 -13.81
C GLN A 68 6.21 6.67 -12.56
N THR A 69 6.39 7.90 -12.08
CA THR A 69 7.14 8.16 -10.84
C THR A 69 6.46 7.50 -9.63
N ALA A 70 5.13 7.48 -9.57
CA ALA A 70 4.40 6.79 -8.50
C ALA A 70 4.68 5.26 -8.51
N LEU A 71 4.70 4.65 -9.69
CA LEU A 71 5.04 3.22 -9.86
C LEU A 71 6.50 2.92 -9.51
N ASP A 72 7.42 3.84 -9.82
CA ASP A 72 8.84 3.70 -9.48
C ASP A 72 9.06 3.74 -7.96
N VAL A 73 8.39 4.64 -7.24
CA VAL A 73 8.38 4.68 -5.77
C VAL A 73 7.82 3.38 -5.20
N GLU A 74 6.71 2.86 -5.72
CA GLU A 74 6.15 1.58 -5.30
C GLU A 74 7.13 0.41 -5.51
N ALA A 75 7.75 0.34 -6.69
CA ALA A 75 8.68 -0.72 -7.05
C ALA A 75 9.93 -0.73 -6.14
N GLU A 76 10.39 0.46 -5.75
CA GLU A 76 11.47 0.64 -4.79
C GLU A 76 11.12 0.05 -3.43
N TRP A 77 9.98 0.45 -2.85
CA TRP A 77 9.52 -0.04 -1.55
C TRP A 77 9.24 -1.54 -1.54
N ARG A 78 8.68 -2.07 -2.63
CA ARG A 78 8.50 -3.53 -2.82
C ARG A 78 9.82 -4.27 -2.75
N THR A 79 10.86 -3.76 -3.42
CA THR A 79 12.18 -4.38 -3.41
C THR A 79 12.80 -4.33 -2.02
N ARG A 80 12.64 -3.20 -1.32
CA ARG A 80 13.12 -2.99 0.05
C ARG A 80 12.44 -3.94 1.05
N LEU A 81 11.12 -4.06 1.01
CA LEU A 81 10.34 -4.95 1.86
C LEU A 81 10.66 -6.42 1.59
N ARG A 82 10.76 -6.81 0.31
CA ARG A 82 11.16 -8.17 -0.06
C ARG A 82 12.52 -8.54 0.54
N ARG A 83 13.51 -7.65 0.44
CA ARG A 83 14.83 -7.90 1.05
C ARG A 83 14.75 -8.08 2.56
N THR A 84 13.97 -7.24 3.25
CA THR A 84 13.76 -7.36 4.70
C THR A 84 13.09 -8.69 5.06
N LEU A 85 12.01 -9.08 4.36
CA LEU A 85 11.27 -10.32 4.62
C LEU A 85 12.09 -11.59 4.32
N LEU A 86 12.94 -11.55 3.29
CA LEU A 86 13.83 -12.68 2.99
C LEU A 86 14.93 -12.85 4.03
N ALA A 87 15.43 -11.75 4.60
CA ALA A 87 16.40 -11.78 5.69
C ALA A 87 15.75 -12.17 7.03
N HIS A 88 14.51 -11.72 7.27
CA HIS A 88 13.76 -11.91 8.50
C HIS A 88 12.34 -12.40 8.18
N PRO A 89 12.14 -13.71 7.93
CA PRO A 89 10.81 -14.24 7.58
C PRO A 89 9.77 -14.07 8.70
N ASP A 90 10.21 -13.95 9.96
CA ASP A 90 9.34 -13.69 11.12
C ASP A 90 8.67 -12.31 11.05
N ALA A 91 9.31 -11.34 10.38
CA ALA A 91 8.77 -10.00 10.15
C ALA A 91 7.51 -10.01 9.27
N ALA A 92 7.22 -11.11 8.58
CA ALA A 92 6.02 -11.24 7.74
C ALA A 92 4.73 -11.19 8.55
N THR A 93 4.73 -11.68 9.79
CA THR A 93 3.55 -11.62 10.66
C THR A 93 3.30 -10.19 11.14
N GLU A 94 4.36 -9.50 11.53
CA GLU A 94 4.30 -8.10 11.97
C GLU A 94 3.90 -7.16 10.82
N LEU A 95 4.45 -7.36 9.62
CA LEU A 95 4.06 -6.58 8.44
C LEU A 95 2.57 -6.78 8.12
N ARG A 96 2.04 -8.00 8.20
CA ARG A 96 0.60 -8.24 7.99
C ARG A 96 -0.26 -7.50 9.01
N ALA A 97 0.14 -7.50 10.29
CA ALA A 97 -0.59 -6.78 11.33
C ALA A 97 -0.59 -5.26 11.10
N ILE A 98 0.54 -4.71 10.63
CA ILE A 98 0.62 -3.29 10.25
C ILE A 98 -0.31 -3.02 9.05
N LEU A 99 -0.30 -3.87 8.02
CA LEU A 99 -1.17 -3.68 6.86
C LEU A 99 -2.66 -3.79 7.18
N ASP A 100 -3.04 -4.67 8.11
CA ASP A 100 -4.42 -4.82 8.59
C ASP A 100 -4.91 -3.56 9.34
N ASP A 101 -4.02 -2.95 10.13
CA ASP A 101 -4.30 -1.70 10.85
C ASP A 101 -4.33 -0.48 9.93
N LEU A 102 -3.50 -0.48 8.89
CA LEU A 102 -3.45 0.57 7.87
C LEU A 102 -4.52 0.43 6.80
N ALA A 103 -5.13 -0.76 6.65
CA ALA A 103 -6.31 -0.91 5.83
C ALA A 103 -7.35 0.09 6.36
N PRO A 104 -8.03 0.84 5.48
CA PRO A 104 -9.08 1.73 5.93
C PRO A 104 -10.09 0.87 6.69
N GLN A 105 -10.11 0.99 8.02
CA GLN A 105 -11.16 0.39 8.83
C GLN A 105 -12.46 0.94 8.27
N ALA A 106 -13.15 0.12 7.48
CA ALA A 106 -14.48 0.41 7.01
C ALA A 106 -15.27 0.71 8.28
N ARG A 107 -15.52 2.00 8.52
CA ARG A 107 -16.35 2.45 9.62
C ARG A 107 -17.65 1.67 9.49
N ASP A 108 -17.97 0.96 10.55
CA ASP A 108 -19.24 0.29 10.79
C ASP A 108 -20.38 1.31 10.62
N ASP A 109 -20.86 1.48 9.39
CA ASP A 109 -22.21 1.93 9.06
C ASP A 109 -22.53 1.43 7.63
N GLN A 110 -23.20 0.29 7.57
CA GLN A 110 -23.94 -0.22 6.41
C GLN A 110 -23.14 -0.48 5.11
N GLY A 111 -22.51 -1.67 5.04
CA GLY A 111 -22.46 -2.45 3.80
C GLY A 111 -21.59 -1.94 2.66
N MET A 112 -20.27 -2.00 2.81
CA MET A 112 -19.39 -2.27 1.67
C MET A 112 -18.06 -2.83 2.19
N ASP A 113 -17.98 -4.15 2.25
CA ASP A 113 -16.75 -4.88 2.59
C ASP A 113 -15.75 -4.68 1.43
N VAL A 114 -14.87 -3.69 1.56
CA VAL A 114 -13.72 -3.55 0.66
C VAL A 114 -12.65 -4.53 1.14
N HIS A 115 -12.87 -5.81 0.88
CA HIS A 115 -11.84 -6.83 0.99
C HIS A 115 -10.89 -6.66 -0.20
N ASN A 116 -9.76 -5.98 0.00
CA ASN A 116 -8.69 -6.01 -0.99
C ASN A 116 -7.95 -7.37 -0.89
N THR A 117 -8.62 -8.41 -1.37
CA THR A 117 -8.01 -9.74 -1.53
C THR A 117 -7.18 -9.73 -2.81
N ILE A 118 -5.93 -9.26 -2.74
CA ILE A 118 -4.95 -9.54 -3.80
C ILE A 118 -4.43 -10.96 -3.56
N SER A 119 -5.23 -11.95 -3.96
CA SER A 119 -4.78 -13.33 -4.06
C SER A 119 -3.78 -13.42 -5.19
N GLY A 120 -2.51 -13.68 -4.86
CA GLY A 120 -1.43 -13.87 -5.82
C GLY A 120 -1.75 -14.99 -6.82
N GLY A 121 -2.20 -14.59 -8.01
CA GLY A 121 -2.21 -15.41 -9.20
C GLY A 121 -1.06 -14.95 -10.10
N VAL A 122 -0.13 -15.86 -10.41
CA VAL A 122 0.89 -15.63 -11.45
C VAL A 122 0.16 -15.26 -12.74
N GLN A 123 0.26 -13.99 -13.16
CA GLN A 123 -0.28 -13.51 -14.42
C GLN A 123 0.88 -12.97 -15.26
N HIS A 124 1.16 -13.67 -16.36
CA HIS A 124 2.06 -13.20 -17.41
C HIS A 124 1.28 -12.22 -18.29
N GLY A 125 1.43 -10.90 -18.05
CA GLY A 125 0.81 -9.85 -18.89
C GLY A 125 0.59 -8.56 -18.09
N PRO A 126 0.57 -7.38 -18.74
CA PRO A 126 0.64 -6.09 -18.06
C PRO A 126 -0.62 -5.86 -17.22
N VAL A 127 -0.47 -5.89 -15.90
CA VAL A 127 -1.54 -5.55 -14.96
C VAL A 127 -1.58 -4.03 -14.83
N ILE A 128 -2.53 -3.41 -15.52
CA ILE A 128 -2.94 -2.03 -15.23
C ILE A 128 -3.96 -2.13 -14.09
N GLN A 129 -3.53 -1.80 -12.87
CA GLN A 129 -4.41 -1.69 -11.72
C GLN A 129 -4.79 -0.22 -11.50
N ALA A 130 -5.59 0.32 -12.42
CA ALA A 130 -6.23 1.63 -12.26
C ALA A 130 -7.50 1.46 -11.40
N GLY A 131 -7.36 1.62 -10.09
CA GLY A 131 -8.44 1.46 -9.12
C GLY A 131 -9.18 2.75 -8.79
N HIS A 132 -9.97 3.29 -9.72
CA HIS A 132 -11.13 4.11 -9.36
C HIS A 132 -12.27 3.89 -10.37
N VAL A 133 -13.15 2.93 -10.08
CA VAL A 133 -14.49 2.88 -10.67
C VAL A 133 -15.47 3.21 -9.55
N GLY A 134 -15.82 4.50 -9.46
CA GLY A 134 -16.94 4.95 -8.66
C GLY A 134 -18.24 4.31 -9.18
N THR A 135 -19.04 3.80 -8.25
CA THR A 135 -20.37 3.25 -8.48
C THR A 135 -21.23 4.21 -9.30
N LEU A 136 -21.64 3.78 -10.50
CA LEU A 136 -22.70 4.42 -11.26
C LEU A 136 -24.05 3.86 -10.77
N ASN A 137 -24.73 4.64 -9.94
CA ASN A 137 -26.13 4.39 -9.58
C ASN A 137 -27.04 4.76 -10.75
N PHE A 138 -27.51 3.75 -11.50
CA PHE A 138 -28.61 3.95 -12.44
C PHE A 138 -29.94 3.95 -11.67
N GLY A 139 -30.39 5.15 -11.29
CA GLY A 139 -31.76 5.36 -10.89
C GLY A 139 -32.67 5.17 -12.10
N THR A 140 -33.33 4.01 -12.21
CA THR A 140 -34.44 3.85 -13.16
C THR A 140 -35.69 4.47 -12.56
N GLY A 141 -35.80 5.78 -12.71
CA GLY A 141 -37.10 6.42 -12.72
C GLY A 141 -37.75 6.14 -14.06
N SER A 142 -38.93 5.53 -14.05
CA SER A 142 -39.98 5.77 -15.05
C SER A 142 -41.29 5.21 -14.52
N GLY A 143 -42.16 6.12 -14.08
CA GLY A 143 -43.59 5.88 -14.11
C GLY A 143 -44.14 6.01 -15.53
N LEU A 144 -45.48 6.06 -15.58
CA LEU A 144 -46.35 6.32 -16.73
C LEU A 144 -46.57 5.06 -17.60
N SER A 145 -47.78 4.67 -18.00
CA SER A 145 -49.08 5.35 -17.97
C SER A 145 -50.19 4.32 -18.19
#